data_AF-A0A9P1C5M3-F1
#
_entry.id   AF-A0A9P1C5M3-F1
#
_cell.length_a   1.000
_cell.length_b   1.000
_cell.length_c   1.000
_cell.angle_alpha   90.00
_cell.angle_beta   90.00
_cell.angle_gamma   90.00
#
_symmetry.space_group_name_H-M   'P 1'
#
loop_
_entity.id
_entity.type
_entity.pdbx_description
1 polymer ?
#
loop_
_entity_poly.entity_id
_entity_poly.type
_entity_poly.pdbx_seq_one_letter_code
_entity_poly.pdbx_strand_id
1 'polypeptide(L)'
;MAFRWSRLAGAARRLAIPAVVTASVAPYERRPLQFETRSSQSSQSLEERVRVLETKARAMELNDWMEVRAVETIKLAAKQHGLDISGGIIRRTSSRFCLGVEHGDYNGMELFGVGTDRFIWMGYKPNDSGKIRIFSQNFPEKVVEFRPQEVPAPKSSSISDTWARFPYGVEYVLRSNGFDTSRGFDAVLMGNIPGGGMSRSASLVINLMLTMLEVNKKSLPEGDFRIVKMAQQVENDYIGAPCGNLDQIMIYYAKDGMGTRYDPKTNKVSYIPLGVDTNEFRIAALDTGTVRHGLEKTTYAVRVQECREFLALLQKNGYRIQSLGEVKDRKTYDEIIAKYGKSHPNLCKRLEYLFFAQERFEAMVKAWREGNIAEVGAIFRRDGIGLRDEYQISGPELETMVNIARTIPGVLGERMLGGGDKGASGAILRPDAERSLRNAVNTGYKRSYPQLADKCAVHVVRACKGVEVLEGLL
;
A
#
# COMPACT_ATOMS: atom_id res chain seq x y z
N MET A 1 -65.06 29.04 -10.25
CA MET A 1 -65.71 30.27 -9.72
C MET A 1 -64.72 30.89 -8.73
N ALA A 2 -63.82 31.80 -9.11
CA ALA A 2 -64.00 33.23 -9.41
C ALA A 2 -64.19 34.13 -8.15
N PHE A 3 -63.49 35.28 -8.17
CA PHE A 3 -63.48 36.49 -7.30
C PHE A 3 -62.41 36.55 -6.19
N ARG A 4 -61.33 37.35 -6.33
CA ARG A 4 -61.12 38.83 -6.46
C ARG A 4 -61.17 39.58 -5.11
N TRP A 5 -60.00 40.03 -4.61
CA TRP A 5 -59.40 41.38 -4.67
C TRP A 5 -59.98 42.42 -3.70
N SER A 6 -59.14 42.95 -2.82
CA SER A 6 -59.16 44.36 -2.40
C SER A 6 -57.73 44.89 -2.24
N ARG A 7 -57.47 46.02 -2.92
CA ARG A 7 -56.25 46.83 -2.87
C ARG A 7 -56.35 47.83 -1.73
N LEU A 8 -55.20 48.32 -1.24
CA LEU A 8 -54.97 49.77 -1.08
C LEU A 8 -53.46 50.08 -1.13
N ALA A 9 -53.13 51.09 -1.94
CA ALA A 9 -51.83 51.74 -2.10
C ALA A 9 -51.45 52.52 -0.82
N GLY A 10 -50.23 52.96 -0.55
CA GLY A 10 -48.96 53.02 -1.28
C GLY A 10 -47.98 53.87 -0.48
N ALA A 11 -46.68 53.79 -0.78
CA ALA A 11 -45.70 54.88 -0.63
C ALA A 11 -44.32 54.35 -1.05
N ALA A 12 -43.85 54.81 -2.20
CA ALA A 12 -42.50 54.56 -2.69
C ALA A 12 -41.53 55.58 -2.11
N ARG A 13 -40.38 55.13 -1.59
CA ARG A 13 -39.11 55.85 -1.71
C ARG A 13 -37.98 54.88 -2.00
N ARG A 14 -37.27 55.19 -3.08
CA ARG A 14 -36.13 54.49 -3.67
C ARG A 14 -34.89 54.64 -2.80
N LEU A 15 -34.13 53.57 -2.65
CA LEU A 15 -32.67 53.60 -2.53
C LEU A 15 -32.11 52.42 -3.33
N ALA A 16 -31.22 52.74 -4.27
CA ALA A 16 -30.69 51.85 -5.28
C ALA A 16 -29.52 51.01 -4.73
N ILE A 17 -29.44 49.75 -5.16
CA ILE A 17 -28.24 48.91 -5.09
C ILE A 17 -27.93 48.49 -6.54
N PRO A 18 -26.70 48.67 -7.05
CA PRO A 18 -26.40 48.43 -8.45
C PRO A 18 -26.35 46.94 -8.80
N ALA A 19 -26.88 46.63 -9.98
CA ALA A 19 -26.89 45.31 -10.59
C ALA A 19 -25.46 44.87 -10.95
N VAL A 20 -25.06 43.68 -10.49
CA VAL A 20 -23.91 42.96 -11.02
C VAL A 20 -24.33 42.30 -12.33
N VAL A 21 -23.59 42.64 -13.38
CA VAL A 21 -23.72 42.14 -14.75
C VAL A 21 -23.60 40.62 -14.77
N THR A 22 -24.66 39.93 -15.20
CA THR A 22 -24.60 38.53 -15.63
C THR A 22 -24.04 38.48 -17.05
N ALA A 23 -22.74 38.25 -17.19
CA ALA A 23 -22.14 37.88 -18.46
C ALA A 23 -22.36 36.37 -18.70
N SER A 24 -23.11 36.06 -19.75
CA SER A 24 -23.24 34.73 -20.34
C SER A 24 -21.86 34.22 -20.78
N VAL A 25 -21.32 33.23 -20.08
CA VAL A 25 -20.13 32.50 -20.53
C VAL A 25 -20.60 31.29 -21.34
N ALA A 26 -20.30 31.32 -22.64
CA ALA A 26 -20.53 30.23 -23.57
C ALA A 26 -19.80 28.95 -23.14
N PRO A 27 -20.33 27.75 -23.46
CA PRO A 27 -19.66 26.49 -23.15
C PRO A 27 -18.34 26.40 -23.92
N TYR A 28 -17.24 26.25 -23.18
CA TYR A 28 -15.91 26.03 -23.74
C TYR A 28 -15.82 24.58 -24.27
N GLU A 29 -16.13 24.39 -25.56
CA GLU A 29 -15.80 23.17 -26.28
C GLU A 29 -14.29 22.96 -26.26
N ARG A 30 -13.80 21.95 -25.52
CA ARG A 30 -12.41 21.49 -25.65
C ARG A 30 -12.26 20.83 -27.02
N ARG A 31 -11.65 21.54 -27.97
CA ARG A 31 -11.07 20.91 -29.16
C ARG A 31 -10.03 19.86 -28.73
N PRO A 32 -9.96 18.69 -29.37
CA PRO A 32 -8.91 17.73 -29.10
C PRO A 32 -7.55 18.36 -29.43
N LEU A 33 -6.66 18.39 -28.44
CA LEU A 33 -5.25 18.71 -28.64
C LEU A 33 -4.66 17.64 -29.56
N GLN A 34 -4.46 17.98 -30.83
CA GLN A 34 -3.55 17.25 -31.70
C GLN A 34 -2.14 17.41 -31.12
N PHE A 35 -1.58 16.30 -30.63
CA PHE A 35 -0.18 16.23 -30.26
C PHE A 35 0.67 16.32 -31.53
N GLU A 36 1.22 17.51 -31.80
CA GLU A 36 2.40 17.60 -32.65
C GLU A 36 3.60 17.04 -31.87
N THR A 37 3.98 15.81 -32.22
CA THR A 37 5.18 15.14 -31.76
C THR A 37 6.42 15.79 -32.38
N ARG A 38 7.16 16.56 -31.58
CA ARG A 38 8.60 16.85 -31.74
C ARG A 38 9.20 16.79 -30.33
N SER A 39 10.13 15.92 -29.95
CA SER A 39 11.06 15.06 -30.70
C SER A 39 11.22 13.71 -29.98
N SER A 40 11.27 12.66 -30.79
CA SER A 40 11.08 11.24 -30.44
C SER A 40 12.38 10.42 -30.40
N GLN A 41 13.56 11.04 -30.38
CA GLN A 41 14.81 10.28 -30.52
C GLN A 41 15.31 9.63 -29.22
N SER A 42 15.03 10.22 -28.03
CA SER A 42 15.54 9.68 -26.77
C SER A 42 14.70 8.52 -26.22
N SER A 43 13.37 8.59 -26.34
CA SER A 43 12.45 7.52 -25.93
C SER A 43 12.52 6.29 -26.84
N GLN A 44 12.65 6.48 -28.16
CA GLN A 44 12.85 5.39 -29.12
C GLN A 44 14.15 4.59 -28.81
N SER A 45 15.23 5.28 -28.43
CA SER A 45 16.51 4.61 -28.10
C SER A 45 16.45 3.74 -26.82
N LEU A 46 15.60 4.10 -25.86
CA LEU A 46 15.36 3.33 -24.64
C LEU A 46 14.59 2.05 -24.96
N GLU A 47 13.48 2.18 -25.69
CA GLU A 47 12.64 1.05 -26.07
C GLU A 47 13.40 0.05 -26.94
N GLU A 48 14.24 0.54 -27.85
CA GLU A 48 15.09 -0.31 -28.70
C GLU A 48 16.17 -1.06 -27.90
N ARG A 49 16.86 -0.39 -26.97
CA ARG A 49 17.86 -1.04 -26.10
C ARG A 49 17.21 -2.06 -25.16
N VAL A 50 16.04 -1.73 -24.61
CA VAL A 50 15.23 -2.65 -23.80
C VAL A 50 14.77 -3.85 -24.65
N ARG A 51 14.33 -3.64 -25.90
CA ARG A 51 13.96 -4.73 -26.84
C ARG A 51 15.09 -5.68 -27.17
N VAL A 52 16.29 -5.13 -27.38
CA VAL A 52 17.50 -5.95 -27.65
C VAL A 52 17.85 -6.79 -26.42
N LEU A 53 17.69 -6.25 -25.21
CA LEU A 53 17.86 -7.00 -23.96
C LEU A 53 16.72 -8.01 -23.72
N GLU A 54 15.47 -7.70 -24.06
CA GLU A 54 14.32 -8.62 -24.03
C GLU A 54 14.52 -9.85 -24.92
N THR A 55 15.20 -9.68 -26.07
CA THR A 55 15.51 -10.78 -26.98
C THR A 55 16.54 -11.75 -26.37
N LYS A 56 17.47 -11.24 -25.55
CA LYS A 56 18.45 -12.05 -24.79
C LYS A 56 17.87 -12.70 -23.54
N ALA A 57 16.75 -12.19 -23.01
CA ALA A 57 16.10 -12.65 -21.78
C ALA A 57 15.43 -14.02 -21.88
N ARG A 58 15.29 -14.60 -23.09
CA ARG A 58 14.62 -15.91 -23.30
C ARG A 58 15.30 -17.10 -22.60
N ALA A 59 16.45 -16.89 -21.96
CA ALA A 59 17.18 -17.90 -21.18
C ALA A 59 17.32 -17.56 -19.68
N MET A 60 16.76 -16.44 -19.18
CA MET A 60 16.85 -16.02 -17.78
C MET A 60 15.51 -16.18 -17.07
N GLU A 61 15.51 -16.40 -15.74
CA GLU A 61 14.26 -16.34 -14.99
C GLU A 61 13.64 -14.94 -15.07
N LEU A 62 12.31 -14.84 -15.05
CA LEU A 62 11.57 -13.58 -15.24
C LEU A 62 11.98 -12.49 -14.22
N ASN A 63 12.40 -12.90 -13.01
CA ASN A 63 12.86 -12.00 -11.95
C ASN A 63 14.23 -11.40 -12.25
N ASP A 64 15.16 -12.20 -12.78
CA ASP A 64 16.51 -11.74 -13.16
C ASP A 64 16.42 -10.69 -14.27
N TRP A 65 15.50 -10.85 -15.22
CA TRP A 65 15.29 -9.86 -16.28
C TRP A 65 14.71 -8.55 -15.75
N MET A 66 13.73 -8.60 -14.84
CA MET A 66 13.15 -7.38 -14.26
C MET A 66 14.20 -6.58 -13.50
N GLU A 67 15.09 -7.27 -12.79
CA GLU A 67 16.20 -6.64 -12.07
C GLU A 67 17.19 -5.99 -13.02
N VAL A 68 17.67 -6.72 -14.06
CA VAL A 68 18.54 -6.16 -15.10
C VAL A 68 17.93 -4.90 -15.73
N ARG A 69 16.62 -4.95 -16.07
CA ARG A 69 15.92 -3.79 -16.61
C ARG A 69 15.87 -2.63 -15.62
N ALA A 70 15.64 -2.90 -14.34
CA ALA A 70 15.62 -1.86 -13.31
C ALA A 70 16.98 -1.17 -13.16
N VAL A 71 18.05 -1.95 -13.11
CA VAL A 71 19.43 -1.46 -13.01
C VAL A 71 19.79 -0.55 -14.19
N GLU A 72 19.52 -0.99 -15.41
CA GLU A 72 19.82 -0.20 -16.62
C GLU A 72 18.98 1.08 -16.70
N THR A 73 17.72 1.00 -16.28
CA THR A 73 16.84 2.19 -16.19
C THR A 73 17.40 3.19 -15.17
N ILE A 74 17.84 2.72 -14.01
CA ILE A 74 18.45 3.52 -12.95
C ILE A 74 19.71 4.24 -13.45
N LYS A 75 20.62 3.52 -14.13
CA LYS A 75 21.85 4.10 -14.70
C LYS A 75 21.56 5.19 -15.72
N LEU A 76 20.61 4.94 -16.63
CA LEU A 76 20.26 5.90 -17.66
C LEU A 76 19.62 7.15 -17.07
N ALA A 77 18.67 6.99 -16.15
CA ALA A 77 18.03 8.11 -15.47
C ALA A 77 19.06 8.93 -14.66
N ALA A 78 20.02 8.29 -14.01
CA ALA A 78 21.10 8.99 -13.31
C ALA A 78 21.89 9.91 -14.26
N LYS A 79 22.29 9.38 -15.42
CA LYS A 79 22.98 10.16 -16.47
C LYS A 79 22.11 11.31 -17.00
N GLN A 80 20.82 11.07 -17.25
CA GLN A 80 19.90 12.08 -17.78
C GLN A 80 19.66 13.23 -16.79
N HIS A 81 19.70 12.95 -15.50
CA HIS A 81 19.40 13.92 -14.44
C HIS A 81 20.64 14.46 -13.71
N GLY A 82 21.86 14.15 -14.18
CA GLY A 82 23.10 14.67 -13.60
C GLY A 82 23.39 14.17 -12.19
N LEU A 83 22.99 12.93 -11.90
CA LEU A 83 23.22 12.24 -10.64
C LEU A 83 24.36 11.23 -10.82
N ASP A 84 25.38 11.28 -9.96
CA ASP A 84 26.47 10.31 -10.00
C ASP A 84 26.19 9.18 -9.01
N ILE A 85 25.84 8.01 -9.56
CA ILE A 85 25.68 6.76 -8.80
C ILE A 85 26.73 5.72 -9.19
N SER A 86 27.74 6.08 -9.99
CA SER A 86 28.73 5.16 -10.55
C SER A 86 29.63 4.60 -9.44
N GLY A 87 29.79 3.28 -9.35
CA GLY A 87 30.45 2.63 -8.22
C GLY A 87 29.67 2.72 -6.91
N GLY A 88 28.38 3.08 -6.99
CA GLY A 88 27.45 3.09 -5.87
C GLY A 88 26.87 1.72 -5.56
N ILE A 89 25.76 1.72 -4.81
CA ILE A 89 25.09 0.51 -4.34
C ILE A 89 23.65 0.51 -4.84
N ILE A 90 23.10 -0.67 -5.17
CA ILE A 90 21.67 -0.84 -5.42
C ILE A 90 21.05 -1.57 -4.24
N ARG A 91 19.97 -1.02 -3.69
CA ARG A 91 19.10 -1.72 -2.75
C ARG A 91 17.73 -1.95 -3.34
N ARG A 92 17.22 -3.18 -3.21
CA ARG A 92 15.83 -3.51 -3.50
C ARG A 92 15.04 -3.76 -2.22
N THR A 93 13.79 -3.29 -2.21
CA THR A 93 12.80 -3.56 -1.16
C THR A 93 11.52 -4.07 -1.80
N SER A 94 10.96 -5.16 -1.27
CA SER A 94 9.77 -5.80 -1.81
C SER A 94 8.49 -5.04 -1.50
N SER A 95 7.39 -5.39 -2.15
CA SER A 95 6.05 -5.26 -1.56
C SER A 95 5.75 -6.45 -0.64
N ARG A 96 4.52 -6.50 -0.13
CA ARG A 96 4.04 -7.55 0.77
C ARG A 96 2.64 -8.03 0.41
N PHE A 97 2.33 -9.24 0.84
CA PHE A 97 0.99 -9.81 0.82
C PHE A 97 0.60 -10.27 2.23
N CYS A 98 -0.52 -9.77 2.74
CA CYS A 98 -1.07 -10.17 4.04
C CYS A 98 -1.85 -11.48 3.87
N LEU A 99 -1.49 -12.52 4.64
CA LEU A 99 -2.21 -13.79 4.70
C LEU A 99 -3.05 -13.91 5.98
N GLY A 100 -2.62 -13.22 7.04
CA GLY A 100 -3.32 -13.17 8.33
C GLY A 100 -4.45 -12.15 8.35
N VAL A 101 -4.64 -11.58 9.54
CA VAL A 101 -5.77 -10.71 9.88
C VAL A 101 -5.52 -9.29 9.41
N GLU A 102 -6.35 -8.79 8.48
CA GLU A 102 -6.37 -7.35 8.17
C GLU A 102 -6.94 -6.57 9.35
N HIS A 103 -6.44 -5.35 9.57
CA HIS A 103 -6.80 -4.49 10.72
C HIS A 103 -6.50 -5.12 12.10
N GLY A 104 -5.72 -6.20 12.16
CA GLY A 104 -5.27 -6.79 13.41
C GLY A 104 -4.14 -6.02 14.10
N ASP A 105 -3.36 -5.24 13.35
CA ASP A 105 -2.15 -4.54 13.79
C ASP A 105 -2.41 -3.49 14.86
N TYR A 106 -3.43 -2.65 14.70
CA TYR A 106 -3.84 -1.70 15.74
C TYR A 106 -4.79 -2.29 16.78
N ASN A 107 -5.18 -3.56 16.63
CA ASN A 107 -6.03 -4.31 17.56
C ASN A 107 -5.22 -5.32 18.40
N GLY A 108 -3.89 -5.26 18.39
CA GLY A 108 -3.03 -6.11 19.22
C GLY A 108 -3.05 -7.59 18.82
N MET A 109 -3.39 -7.88 17.56
CA MET A 109 -3.42 -9.24 17.02
C MET A 109 -2.10 -9.61 16.34
N GLU A 110 -1.85 -10.90 16.26
CA GLU A 110 -0.71 -11.43 15.51
C GLU A 110 -0.88 -11.19 14.01
N LEU A 111 0.25 -10.95 13.34
CA LEU A 111 0.29 -10.63 11.91
C LEU A 111 0.99 -11.74 11.15
N PHE A 112 0.53 -12.02 9.93
CA PHE A 112 1.12 -13.06 9.09
C PHE A 112 1.09 -12.67 7.62
N GLY A 113 2.21 -12.81 6.92
CA GLY A 113 2.32 -12.44 5.51
C GLY A 113 3.66 -12.81 4.90
N VAL A 114 3.86 -12.38 3.66
CA VAL A 114 5.07 -12.63 2.87
C VAL A 114 5.52 -11.37 2.16
N GLY A 115 6.82 -11.25 1.89
CA GLY A 115 7.34 -10.34 0.87
C GLY A 115 7.00 -10.88 -0.52
N THR A 116 6.93 -10.01 -1.54
CA THR A 116 6.55 -10.41 -2.90
C THR A 116 7.50 -9.88 -3.95
N ASP A 117 7.63 -10.56 -5.09
CA ASP A 117 8.51 -10.24 -6.23
C ASP A 117 8.14 -8.97 -7.05
N ARG A 118 7.57 -7.96 -6.38
CA ARG A 118 7.48 -6.59 -6.85
C ARG A 118 8.31 -5.73 -5.93
N PHE A 119 9.14 -4.85 -6.50
CA PHE A 119 10.19 -4.16 -5.77
C PHE A 119 10.20 -2.66 -6.07
N ILE A 120 10.85 -1.92 -5.17
CA ILE A 120 11.51 -0.65 -5.45
C ILE A 120 13.01 -0.92 -5.41
N TRP A 121 13.68 -0.67 -6.53
CA TRP A 121 15.13 -0.62 -6.62
C TRP A 121 15.57 0.83 -6.49
N MET A 122 16.64 1.06 -5.74
CA MET A 122 17.27 2.37 -5.63
C MET A 122 18.78 2.22 -5.75
N GLY A 123 19.34 2.84 -6.80
CA GLY A 123 20.77 3.03 -6.93
C GLY A 123 21.19 4.31 -6.25
N TYR A 124 22.20 4.28 -5.40
CA TYR A 124 22.65 5.46 -4.64
C TYR A 124 24.15 5.48 -4.41
N LYS A 125 24.67 6.68 -4.18
CA LYS A 125 26.08 6.93 -3.85
C LYS A 125 26.23 8.20 -3.01
N PRO A 126 27.01 8.19 -1.92
CA PRO A 126 27.37 9.42 -1.21
C PRO A 126 27.98 10.46 -2.16
N ASN A 127 27.65 11.73 -1.96
CA ASN A 127 28.17 12.84 -2.77
C ASN A 127 28.86 13.89 -1.90
N ASP A 128 29.59 14.81 -2.53
CA ASP A 128 30.31 15.90 -1.86
C ASP A 128 29.56 17.25 -1.94
N SER A 129 28.31 17.24 -2.42
CA SER A 129 27.51 18.46 -2.60
C SER A 129 26.91 18.99 -1.28
N GLY A 130 26.90 18.16 -0.24
CA GLY A 130 26.19 18.44 1.00
C GLY A 130 24.66 18.47 0.84
N LYS A 131 24.14 17.87 -0.23
CA LYS A 131 22.70 17.76 -0.54
C LYS A 131 22.30 16.31 -0.80
N ILE A 132 21.08 15.98 -0.41
CA ILE A 132 20.38 14.76 -0.79
C ILE A 132 19.65 15.04 -2.10
N ARG A 133 19.95 14.28 -3.15
CA ARG A 133 19.38 14.44 -4.49
C ARG A 133 18.80 13.11 -4.98
N ILE A 134 17.48 13.03 -5.12
CA ILE A 134 16.79 11.78 -5.43
C ILE A 134 15.86 11.96 -6.62
N PHE A 135 16.02 11.12 -7.64
CA PHE A 135 15.12 11.06 -8.78
C PHE A 135 14.27 9.78 -8.75
N SER A 136 13.01 9.87 -9.15
CA SER A 136 12.09 8.74 -9.27
C SER A 136 11.66 8.55 -10.71
N GLN A 137 11.97 7.40 -11.30
CA GLN A 137 11.52 7.05 -12.65
C GLN A 137 10.00 6.93 -12.73
N ASN A 138 9.34 6.56 -11.62
CA ASN A 138 7.88 6.42 -11.56
C ASN A 138 7.15 7.77 -11.48
N PHE A 139 7.86 8.85 -11.08
CA PHE A 139 7.35 10.20 -10.99
C PHE A 139 8.37 11.18 -11.62
N PRO A 140 8.50 11.19 -12.96
CA PRO A 140 9.61 11.81 -13.68
C PRO A 140 9.51 13.35 -13.78
N GLU A 141 8.94 14.00 -12.77
CA GLU A 141 8.74 15.46 -12.78
C GLU A 141 10.05 16.20 -12.54
N LYS A 142 10.64 16.05 -11.35
CA LYS A 142 11.84 16.76 -10.92
C LYS A 142 12.66 15.92 -9.93
N VAL A 143 13.97 16.16 -9.91
CA VAL A 143 14.85 15.68 -8.83
C VAL A 143 14.42 16.35 -7.52
N VAL A 144 14.21 15.55 -6.48
CA VAL A 144 14.01 16.04 -5.12
C VAL A 144 15.39 16.36 -4.55
N GLU A 145 15.65 17.64 -4.29
CA GLU A 145 16.94 18.12 -3.80
C GLU A 145 16.74 18.93 -2.52
N PHE A 146 17.52 18.63 -1.48
CA PHE A 146 17.52 19.38 -0.22
C PHE A 146 18.81 19.17 0.57
N ARG A 147 19.11 20.10 1.47
CA ARG A 147 20.16 19.89 2.47
C ARG A 147 19.60 19.09 3.65
N PRO A 148 20.38 18.18 4.25
CA PRO A 148 20.00 17.56 5.52
C PRO A 148 19.57 18.62 6.54
N GLN A 149 18.64 18.27 7.42
CA GLN A 149 18.06 19.18 8.43
C GLN A 149 17.18 20.33 7.89
N GLU A 150 17.24 20.63 6.59
CA GLU A 150 16.41 21.64 5.92
C GLU A 150 15.18 21.00 5.26
N VAL A 151 14.32 20.38 6.07
CA VAL A 151 13.09 19.72 5.61
C VAL A 151 11.84 20.45 6.11
N PRO A 152 10.73 20.43 5.36
CA PRO A 152 9.46 21.00 5.83
C PRO A 152 9.00 20.39 7.16
N ALA A 153 8.19 21.14 7.90
CA ALA A 153 7.58 20.63 9.12
C ALA A 153 6.65 19.43 8.86
N PRO A 154 6.44 18.54 9.85
CA PRO A 154 5.45 17.48 9.79
C PRO A 154 4.08 18.00 9.32
N LYS A 155 3.41 17.23 8.46
CA LYS A 155 2.07 17.51 7.91
C LYS A 155 1.97 18.82 7.14
N SER A 156 3.09 19.31 6.60
CA SER A 156 3.11 20.50 5.77
C SER A 156 2.25 20.33 4.51
N SER A 157 1.34 21.28 4.28
CA SER A 157 0.49 21.32 3.09
C SER A 157 1.28 21.51 1.80
N SER A 158 2.43 22.20 1.86
CA SER A 158 3.27 22.50 0.68
C SER A 158 3.85 21.26 -0.01
N ILE A 159 3.93 20.14 0.71
CA ILE A 159 4.47 18.87 0.20
C ILE A 159 3.43 17.73 0.22
N SER A 160 2.17 18.03 0.57
CA SER A 160 1.14 17.02 0.81
C SER A 160 0.86 16.14 -0.40
N ASP A 161 0.89 16.72 -1.61
CA ASP A 161 0.59 16.02 -2.87
C ASP A 161 1.85 15.54 -3.63
N THR A 162 3.06 15.74 -3.09
CA THR A 162 4.31 15.29 -3.72
C THR A 162 4.88 14.06 -3.03
N TRP A 163 5.53 13.19 -3.81
CA TRP A 163 6.28 12.07 -3.27
C TRP A 163 7.51 12.52 -2.44
N ALA A 164 7.97 13.76 -2.59
CA ALA A 164 9.07 14.33 -1.81
C ALA A 164 8.83 14.30 -0.29
N ARG A 165 7.56 14.22 0.15
CA ARG A 165 7.21 14.02 1.56
C ARG A 165 7.82 12.77 2.18
N PHE A 166 8.13 11.74 1.38
CA PHE A 166 8.77 10.51 1.86
C PHE A 166 10.26 10.73 2.23
N PRO A 167 11.15 11.18 1.32
CA PRO A 167 12.54 11.45 1.71
C PRO A 167 12.67 12.55 2.77
N TYR A 168 11.82 13.59 2.77
CA TYR A 168 11.80 14.57 3.85
C TYR A 168 11.42 13.94 5.20
N GLY A 169 10.39 13.10 5.21
CA GLY A 169 9.94 12.45 6.43
C GLY A 169 10.95 11.46 6.99
N VAL A 170 11.64 10.71 6.11
CA VAL A 170 12.71 9.79 6.52
C VAL A 170 13.87 10.55 7.16
N GLU A 171 14.32 11.66 6.55
CA GLU A 171 15.36 12.51 7.15
C GLU A 171 14.92 13.02 8.53
N TYR A 172 13.72 13.60 8.60
CA TYR A 172 13.18 14.17 9.82
C TYR A 172 13.11 13.14 10.94
N VAL A 173 12.56 11.95 10.65
CA VAL A 173 12.38 10.89 11.64
C VAL A 173 13.71 10.32 12.10
N LEU A 174 14.65 10.03 11.19
CA LEU A 174 15.96 9.50 11.59
C LEU A 174 16.69 10.49 12.50
N ARG A 175 16.72 11.77 12.12
CA ARG A 175 17.34 12.82 12.93
C ARG A 175 16.67 12.98 14.29
N SER A 176 15.34 12.97 14.33
CA SER A 176 14.57 13.09 15.58
C SER A 176 14.77 11.89 16.51
N ASN A 177 15.21 10.74 15.97
CA ASN A 177 15.61 9.55 16.73
C ASN A 177 17.13 9.49 17.00
N GLY A 178 17.86 10.60 16.81
CA GLY A 178 19.27 10.74 17.20
C GLY A 178 20.28 10.20 16.18
N PHE A 179 19.85 9.87 14.95
CA PHE A 179 20.77 9.48 13.89
C PHE A 179 21.35 10.71 13.19
N ASP A 180 22.65 10.64 12.89
CA ASP A 180 23.31 11.61 12.02
C ASP A 180 22.88 11.38 10.57
N THR A 181 22.35 12.42 9.94
CA THR A 181 21.87 12.46 8.56
C THR A 181 22.66 13.46 7.70
N SER A 182 23.80 13.97 8.18
CA SER A 182 24.53 15.11 7.60
C SER A 182 25.14 14.88 6.21
N ARG A 183 25.34 13.61 5.78
CA ARG A 183 25.94 13.32 4.48
C ARG A 183 24.93 13.41 3.34
N GLY A 184 25.31 14.14 2.29
CA GLY A 184 24.60 14.16 1.02
C GLY A 184 24.83 12.89 0.20
N PHE A 185 23.89 12.59 -0.69
CA PHE A 185 23.99 11.48 -1.64
C PHE A 185 23.12 11.72 -2.86
N ASP A 186 23.50 11.08 -3.95
CA ASP A 186 22.70 10.98 -5.17
C ASP A 186 21.99 9.63 -5.16
N ALA A 187 20.72 9.62 -5.58
CA ALA A 187 19.98 8.39 -5.74
C ALA A 187 18.98 8.45 -6.91
N VAL A 188 18.77 7.31 -7.52
CA VAL A 188 17.74 7.09 -8.52
C VAL A 188 16.95 5.86 -8.14
N LEU A 189 15.62 5.98 -8.10
CA LEU A 189 14.73 4.87 -7.80
C LEU A 189 13.79 4.55 -8.95
N MET A 190 13.46 3.26 -9.06
CA MET A 190 12.48 2.71 -9.98
C MET A 190 11.77 1.56 -9.27
N GLY A 191 10.46 1.46 -9.42
CA GLY A 191 9.69 0.38 -8.84
C GLY A 191 8.61 -0.16 -9.75
N ASN A 192 8.29 -1.44 -9.57
CA ASN A 192 7.19 -2.13 -10.26
C ASN A 192 6.08 -2.57 -9.29
N ILE A 193 6.12 -2.10 -8.03
CA ILE A 193 5.03 -2.29 -7.08
C ILE A 193 3.80 -1.52 -7.58
N PRO A 194 2.70 -2.20 -7.94
CA PRO A 194 1.48 -1.55 -8.39
C PRO A 194 0.81 -0.75 -7.27
N GLY A 195 -0.18 0.05 -7.69
CA GLY A 195 -1.04 0.76 -6.76
C GLY A 195 -1.94 -0.18 -5.95
N GLY A 196 -2.84 0.41 -5.16
CA GLY A 196 -3.98 -0.33 -4.62
C GLY A 196 -3.73 -1.20 -3.38
N GLY A 197 -2.63 -1.01 -2.64
CA GLY A 197 -2.50 -1.64 -1.32
C GLY A 197 -1.51 -2.79 -1.25
N MET A 198 -0.53 -2.83 -2.14
CA MET A 198 0.70 -3.63 -2.01
C MET A 198 1.85 -2.85 -1.35
N SER A 199 1.55 -1.94 -0.41
CA SER A 199 2.56 -1.30 0.47
C SER A 199 3.71 -0.57 -0.22
N ARG A 200 3.44 0.08 -1.35
CA ARG A 200 4.44 0.89 -2.05
C ARG A 200 5.06 1.97 -1.15
N SER A 201 4.28 2.56 -0.24
CA SER A 201 4.78 3.57 0.71
C SER A 201 5.77 2.98 1.71
N ALA A 202 5.39 1.90 2.42
CA ALA A 202 6.27 1.23 3.37
C ALA A 202 7.56 0.72 2.72
N SER A 203 7.46 0.16 1.51
CA SER A 203 8.62 -0.29 0.73
C SER A 203 9.59 0.86 0.44
N LEU A 204 9.06 2.01 0.02
CA LEU A 204 9.84 3.22 -0.25
C LEU A 204 10.50 3.75 1.02
N VAL A 205 9.74 3.84 2.12
CA VAL A 205 10.23 4.36 3.41
C VAL A 205 11.37 3.49 3.95
N ILE A 206 11.22 2.16 3.93
CA ILE A 206 12.29 1.24 4.36
C ILE A 206 13.54 1.42 3.49
N ASN A 207 13.39 1.50 2.17
CA ASN A 207 14.53 1.66 1.25
C ASN A 207 15.30 2.96 1.52
N LEU A 208 14.58 4.08 1.61
CA LEU A 208 15.15 5.39 1.92
C LEU A 208 15.82 5.39 3.29
N MET A 209 15.18 4.81 4.31
CA MET A 209 15.70 4.79 5.69
C MET A 209 17.02 4.02 5.78
N LEU A 210 17.07 2.81 5.22
CA LEU A 210 18.28 2.01 5.19
C LEU A 210 19.39 2.69 4.38
N THR A 211 19.03 3.38 3.28
CA THR A 211 19.99 4.17 2.49
C THR A 211 20.60 5.30 3.28
N MET A 212 19.77 6.12 3.94
CA MET A 212 20.25 7.26 4.71
C MET A 212 21.13 6.82 5.87
N LEU A 213 20.78 5.73 6.56
CA LEU A 213 21.64 5.13 7.58
C LEU A 213 22.98 4.71 6.99
N GLU A 214 22.98 3.92 5.91
CA GLU A 214 24.20 3.38 5.32
C GLU A 214 25.13 4.47 4.76
N VAL A 215 24.58 5.47 4.05
CA VAL A 215 25.32 6.64 3.56
C VAL A 215 25.99 7.37 4.73
N ASN A 216 25.34 7.48 5.88
CA ASN A 216 25.90 8.10 7.09
C ASN A 216 26.75 7.15 7.95
N LYS A 217 27.08 5.96 7.43
CA LYS A 217 27.84 4.91 8.14
C LYS A 217 27.19 4.55 9.49
N LYS A 218 25.86 4.62 9.54
CA LYS A 218 25.05 4.17 10.66
C LYS A 218 24.39 2.86 10.28
N SER A 219 24.16 2.04 11.29
CA SER A 219 23.39 0.82 11.17
C SER A 219 22.65 0.60 12.48
N LEU A 220 21.58 -0.18 12.37
CA LEU A 220 20.92 -0.78 13.51
C LEU A 220 21.31 -2.26 13.53
N PRO A 221 21.38 -2.90 14.71
CA PRO A 221 21.55 -4.34 14.79
C PRO A 221 20.54 -5.07 13.91
N GLU A 222 20.95 -6.17 13.30
CA GLU A 222 20.02 -7.03 12.57
C GLU A 222 18.85 -7.40 13.50
N GLY A 223 17.64 -7.25 13.00
CA GLY A 223 16.43 -7.53 13.76
C GLY A 223 15.94 -6.41 14.67
N ASP A 224 16.60 -5.27 14.75
CA ASP A 224 16.16 -4.15 15.58
C ASP A 224 14.82 -3.56 15.08
N PHE A 225 13.80 -3.65 15.93
CA PHE A 225 12.44 -3.22 15.62
C PHE A 225 12.29 -1.70 15.47
N ARG A 226 13.30 -0.91 15.86
CA ARG A 226 13.30 0.55 15.68
C ARG A 226 13.17 0.95 14.21
N ILE A 227 13.72 0.18 13.26
CA ILE A 227 13.51 0.43 11.82
C ILE A 227 12.01 0.46 11.49
N VAL A 228 11.27 -0.56 11.94
CA VAL A 228 9.83 -0.68 11.69
C VAL A 228 9.08 0.49 12.32
N LYS A 229 9.38 0.81 13.60
CA LYS A 229 8.74 1.92 14.31
C LYS A 229 9.00 3.27 13.66
N MET A 230 10.24 3.55 13.27
CA MET A 230 10.60 4.78 12.58
C MET A 230 9.94 4.84 11.19
N ALA A 231 9.89 3.73 10.45
CA ALA A 231 9.23 3.70 9.16
C ALA A 231 7.71 3.98 9.30
N GLN A 232 7.05 3.41 10.30
CA GLN A 232 5.68 3.74 10.65
C GLN A 232 5.53 5.23 11.05
N GLN A 233 6.50 5.77 11.79
CA GLN A 233 6.51 7.17 12.24
C GLN A 233 6.54 8.15 11.06
N VAL A 234 7.27 7.82 9.98
CA VAL A 234 7.29 8.64 8.76
C VAL A 234 5.87 8.80 8.19
N GLU A 235 5.11 7.71 8.13
CA GLU A 235 3.75 7.76 7.56
C GLU A 235 2.76 8.42 8.52
N ASN A 236 2.77 8.06 9.81
CA ASN A 236 1.79 8.54 10.78
C ASN A 236 2.06 9.98 11.24
N ASP A 237 3.28 10.26 11.67
CA ASP A 237 3.60 11.51 12.38
C ASP A 237 4.02 12.60 11.39
N TYR A 238 4.86 12.24 10.41
CA TYR A 238 5.37 13.20 9.44
C TYR A 238 4.39 13.43 8.28
N ILE A 239 3.90 12.38 7.62
CA ILE A 239 2.98 12.52 6.48
C ILE A 239 1.54 12.76 6.96
N GLY A 240 1.13 12.17 8.08
CA GLY A 240 -0.24 12.25 8.59
C GLY A 240 -1.19 11.19 7.99
N ALA A 241 -0.64 10.11 7.42
CA ALA A 241 -1.40 8.99 6.89
C ALA A 241 -1.41 7.85 7.93
N PRO A 242 -2.55 7.58 8.61
CA PRO A 242 -2.60 6.59 9.68
C PRO A 242 -2.38 5.17 9.12
N CYS A 243 -1.41 4.44 9.67
CA CYS A 243 -1.14 3.03 9.33
C CYS A 243 -0.58 2.28 10.54
N GLY A 244 -0.82 0.97 10.64
CA GLY A 244 -0.13 0.12 11.61
C GLY A 244 1.27 -0.29 11.14
N ASN A 245 1.80 -1.36 11.71
CA ASN A 245 3.17 -1.84 11.43
C ASN A 245 3.22 -3.02 10.44
N LEU A 246 2.07 -3.52 9.98
CA LEU A 246 2.00 -4.74 9.17
C LEU A 246 2.89 -4.64 7.93
N ASP A 247 2.71 -3.57 7.16
CA ASP A 247 3.39 -3.38 5.89
C ASP A 247 4.91 -3.35 6.06
N GLN A 248 5.40 -2.60 7.05
CA GLN A 248 6.82 -2.43 7.31
C GLN A 248 7.44 -3.73 7.83
N ILE A 249 6.73 -4.48 8.70
CA ILE A 249 7.19 -5.78 9.20
C ILE A 249 7.31 -6.79 8.06
N MET A 250 6.28 -6.91 7.23
CA MET A 250 6.23 -7.92 6.17
C MET A 250 7.22 -7.63 5.04
N ILE A 251 7.69 -6.38 4.91
CA ILE A 251 8.76 -6.02 3.97
C ILE A 251 10.13 -6.19 4.62
N TYR A 252 10.37 -5.63 5.81
CA TYR A 252 11.71 -5.63 6.40
C TYR A 252 12.20 -7.03 6.79
N TYR A 253 11.30 -7.87 7.29
CA TYR A 253 11.64 -9.20 7.79
C TYR A 253 11.39 -10.33 6.79
N ALA A 254 10.86 -10.08 5.60
CA ALA A 254 10.55 -11.17 4.67
C ALA A 254 11.79 -11.98 4.25
N LYS A 255 11.62 -13.31 4.22
CA LYS A 255 12.64 -14.30 3.83
C LYS A 255 12.10 -15.20 2.74
N ASP A 256 12.98 -15.66 1.85
CA ASP A 256 12.62 -16.64 0.83
C ASP A 256 12.10 -17.94 1.45
N GLY A 257 11.05 -18.50 0.85
CA GLY A 257 10.43 -19.76 1.29
C GLY A 257 9.74 -19.72 2.66
N MET A 258 9.55 -18.54 3.26
CA MET A 258 9.03 -18.38 4.62
C MET A 258 7.88 -17.38 4.67
N GLY A 259 6.88 -17.67 5.51
CA GLY A 259 5.92 -16.69 6.00
C GLY A 259 6.46 -15.97 7.24
N THR A 260 6.26 -14.66 7.32
CA THR A 260 6.64 -13.82 8.45
C THR A 260 5.47 -13.73 9.43
N ARG A 261 5.63 -14.25 10.65
CA ARG A 261 4.68 -14.10 11.77
C ARG A 261 5.22 -13.09 12.76
N TYR A 262 4.38 -12.15 13.19
CA TYR A 262 4.72 -11.18 14.23
C TYR A 262 3.74 -11.25 15.39
N ASP A 263 4.30 -11.31 16.60
CA ASP A 263 3.55 -11.25 17.85
C ASP A 263 3.70 -9.86 18.50
N PRO A 264 2.63 -9.05 18.55
CA PRO A 264 2.67 -7.72 19.15
C PRO A 264 2.86 -7.73 20.67
N LYS A 265 2.59 -8.84 21.37
CA LYS A 265 2.75 -8.92 22.83
C LYS A 265 4.22 -9.01 23.22
N THR A 266 5.00 -9.74 22.43
CA THR A 266 6.42 -9.96 22.68
C THR A 266 7.33 -9.12 21.78
N ASN A 267 6.77 -8.41 20.80
CA ASN A 267 7.48 -7.74 19.70
C ASN A 267 8.43 -8.71 18.96
N LYS A 268 8.06 -10.00 18.85
CA LYS A 268 8.90 -11.02 18.22
C LYS A 268 8.43 -11.33 16.81
N VAL A 269 9.41 -11.46 15.92
CA VAL A 269 9.23 -12.00 14.58
C VAL A 269 9.66 -13.47 14.57
N SER A 270 8.82 -14.32 13.97
CA SER A 270 9.11 -15.73 13.75
C SER A 270 8.81 -16.10 12.29
N TYR A 271 9.44 -17.16 11.81
CA TYR A 271 9.34 -17.59 10.42
C TYR A 271 8.63 -18.93 10.34
N ILE A 272 7.64 -19.02 9.46
CA ILE A 272 6.84 -20.21 9.22
C ILE A 272 7.24 -20.76 7.84
N PRO A 273 7.94 -21.90 7.75
CA PRO A 273 8.28 -22.49 6.47
C PRO A 273 7.04 -22.74 5.62
N LEU A 274 7.14 -22.49 4.31
CA LEU A 274 6.13 -22.89 3.36
C LEU A 274 6.28 -24.39 3.07
N GLY A 275 5.26 -25.18 3.40
CA GLY A 275 5.31 -26.65 3.28
C GLY A 275 5.15 -27.20 1.86
N VAL A 276 5.24 -26.36 0.82
CA VAL A 276 5.01 -26.72 -0.58
C VAL A 276 5.95 -25.92 -1.49
N ASP A 277 6.20 -26.38 -2.70
CA ASP A 277 6.95 -25.59 -3.68
C ASP A 277 6.15 -24.34 -4.10
N THR A 278 6.83 -23.18 -4.13
CA THR A 278 6.27 -21.91 -4.62
C THR A 278 5.72 -21.99 -6.05
N ASN A 279 6.11 -22.99 -6.83
CA ASN A 279 5.62 -23.24 -8.17
C ASN A 279 4.23 -23.90 -8.21
N GLU A 280 3.78 -24.54 -7.12
CA GLU A 280 2.50 -25.26 -7.05
C GLU A 280 1.28 -24.35 -6.87
N PHE A 281 1.49 -23.08 -6.56
CA PHE A 281 0.44 -22.08 -6.46
C PHE A 281 0.91 -20.71 -6.94
N ARG A 282 -0.02 -19.78 -7.02
CA ARG A 282 0.23 -18.37 -7.29
C ARG A 282 -0.50 -17.53 -6.26
N ILE A 283 0.09 -16.39 -5.95
CA ILE A 283 -0.58 -15.28 -5.28
C ILE A 283 -0.85 -14.23 -6.35
N ALA A 284 -2.05 -13.67 -6.36
CA ALA A 284 -2.38 -12.56 -7.26
C ALA A 284 -2.88 -11.37 -6.45
N ALA A 285 -2.37 -10.18 -6.75
CA ALA A 285 -3.01 -8.92 -6.40
C ALA A 285 -3.84 -8.44 -7.61
N LEU A 286 -5.11 -8.18 -7.37
CA LEU A 286 -6.11 -7.77 -8.34
C LEU A 286 -6.43 -6.30 -8.11
N ASP A 287 -5.70 -5.42 -8.79
CA ASP A 287 -5.86 -3.98 -8.69
C ASP A 287 -7.15 -3.55 -9.39
N THR A 288 -8.06 -2.92 -8.64
CA THR A 288 -9.32 -2.38 -9.17
C THR A 288 -9.11 -1.17 -10.08
N GLY A 289 -7.93 -0.54 -10.04
CA GLY A 289 -7.64 0.72 -10.73
C GLY A 289 -8.20 1.95 -10.03
N THR A 290 -8.81 1.78 -8.85
CA THR A 290 -9.37 2.89 -8.07
C THR A 290 -8.28 3.69 -7.36
N VAL A 291 -8.46 5.02 -7.30
CA VAL A 291 -7.52 5.92 -6.63
C VAL A 291 -7.94 6.11 -5.16
N ARG A 292 -7.03 5.79 -4.25
CA ARG A 292 -7.13 6.10 -2.81
C ARG A 292 -6.42 7.44 -2.53
N HIS A 293 -7.17 8.46 -2.13
CA HIS A 293 -6.61 9.73 -1.66
C HIS A 293 -6.25 9.61 -0.17
N GLY A 294 -5.18 8.85 0.13
CA GLY A 294 -4.70 8.62 1.50
C GLY A 294 -5.65 7.78 2.37
N LEU A 295 -5.15 7.18 3.47
CA LEU A 295 -5.97 6.37 4.39
C LEU A 295 -6.84 7.25 5.30
N GLU A 296 -6.42 8.50 5.52
CA GLU A 296 -7.10 9.49 6.36
C GLU A 296 -8.48 9.90 5.84
N LYS A 297 -8.79 9.62 4.56
CA LYS A 297 -10.09 9.91 3.92
C LYS A 297 -10.92 8.65 3.64
N THR A 298 -10.58 7.52 4.27
CA THR A 298 -11.21 6.20 3.99
C THR A 298 -11.86 5.60 5.24
N THR A 299 -12.62 4.51 5.07
CA THR A 299 -13.20 3.73 6.17
C THR A 299 -12.15 3.22 7.15
N TYR A 300 -10.87 3.15 6.77
CA TYR A 300 -9.78 2.78 7.67
C TYR A 300 -9.77 3.62 8.96
N ALA A 301 -9.80 4.95 8.84
CA ALA A 301 -9.81 5.84 10.01
C ALA A 301 -11.06 5.65 10.88
N VAL A 302 -12.21 5.38 10.25
CA VAL A 302 -13.47 5.07 10.93
C VAL A 302 -13.35 3.77 11.72
N ARG A 303 -12.80 2.71 11.15
CA ARG A 303 -12.62 1.40 11.82
C ARG A 303 -11.65 1.49 12.98
N VAL A 304 -10.56 2.24 12.84
CA VAL A 304 -9.63 2.53 13.95
C VAL A 304 -10.38 3.23 15.09
N GLN A 305 -11.20 4.23 14.77
CA GLN A 305 -11.96 4.96 15.77
C GLN A 305 -13.02 4.08 16.46
N GLU A 306 -13.78 3.29 15.72
CA GLU A 306 -14.77 2.34 16.26
C GLU A 306 -14.10 1.35 17.24
N CYS A 307 -12.94 0.79 16.87
CA CYS A 307 -12.22 -0.15 17.73
C CYS A 307 -11.72 0.52 19.02
N ARG A 308 -11.20 1.75 18.92
CA ARG A 308 -10.75 2.53 20.08
C ARG A 308 -11.90 2.91 21.01
N GLU A 309 -13.02 3.34 20.43
CA GLU A 309 -14.25 3.64 21.17
C GLU A 309 -14.73 2.42 21.93
N PHE A 310 -14.81 1.26 21.27
CA PHE A 310 -15.30 0.06 21.92
C PHE A 310 -14.36 -0.42 23.02
N LEU A 311 -13.04 -0.39 22.78
CA LEU A 311 -12.04 -0.69 23.79
C LEU A 311 -12.21 0.20 25.03
N ALA A 312 -12.34 1.52 24.84
CA ALA A 312 -12.53 2.46 25.95
C ALA A 312 -13.83 2.21 26.71
N LEU A 313 -14.93 1.88 26.00
CA LEU A 313 -16.20 1.50 26.61
C LEU A 313 -16.06 0.24 27.48
N LEU A 314 -15.39 -0.79 26.97
CA LEU A 314 -15.14 -2.04 27.70
C LEU A 314 -14.26 -1.79 28.93
N GLN A 315 -13.16 -1.05 28.79
CA GLN A 315 -12.28 -0.70 29.92
C GLN A 315 -13.02 0.06 31.03
N LYS A 316 -13.85 1.05 30.67
CA LYS A 316 -14.68 1.79 31.63
C LYS A 316 -15.68 0.90 32.38
N ASN A 317 -16.06 -0.24 31.80
CA ASN A 317 -16.99 -1.20 32.37
C ASN A 317 -16.31 -2.41 33.03
N GLY A 318 -15.00 -2.32 33.32
CA GLY A 318 -14.29 -3.30 34.15
C GLY A 318 -13.55 -4.40 33.38
N TYR A 319 -13.59 -4.42 32.05
CA TYR A 319 -12.81 -5.38 31.25
C TYR A 319 -11.32 -4.97 31.25
N ARG A 320 -10.45 -5.88 31.72
CA ARG A 320 -8.99 -5.64 31.84
C ARG A 320 -8.25 -6.05 30.56
N ILE A 321 -8.52 -5.36 29.47
CA ILE A 321 -7.89 -5.59 28.16
C ILE A 321 -7.17 -4.32 27.67
N GLN A 322 -6.06 -4.48 26.95
CA GLN A 322 -5.32 -3.38 26.32
C GLN A 322 -5.65 -3.21 24.83
N SER A 323 -6.28 -4.23 24.23
CA SER A 323 -6.73 -4.21 22.85
C SER A 323 -7.90 -5.17 22.65
N LEU A 324 -8.68 -4.97 21.59
CA LEU A 324 -9.81 -5.87 21.29
C LEU A 324 -9.34 -7.30 20.96
N GLY A 325 -8.13 -7.48 20.44
CA GLY A 325 -7.52 -8.79 20.19
C GLY A 325 -7.15 -9.59 21.45
N GLU A 326 -7.33 -9.01 22.64
CA GLU A 326 -7.18 -9.75 23.91
C GLU A 326 -8.45 -10.48 24.35
N VAL A 327 -9.60 -10.23 23.70
CA VAL A 327 -10.80 -11.05 23.90
C VAL A 327 -10.59 -12.37 23.17
N LYS A 328 -10.18 -13.41 23.90
CA LYS A 328 -9.81 -14.72 23.33
C LYS A 328 -10.73 -15.86 23.74
N ASP A 329 -11.36 -15.76 24.91
CA ASP A 329 -12.24 -16.80 25.41
C ASP A 329 -13.71 -16.52 25.04
N ARG A 330 -14.42 -17.61 24.75
CA ARG A 330 -15.81 -17.55 24.30
C ARG A 330 -16.75 -16.92 25.33
N LYS A 331 -16.49 -17.15 26.62
CA LYS A 331 -17.30 -16.61 27.71
C LYS A 331 -17.28 -15.08 27.71
N THR A 332 -16.09 -14.46 27.73
CA THR A 332 -15.96 -13.00 27.70
C THR A 332 -16.56 -12.42 26.43
N TYR A 333 -16.36 -13.06 25.28
CA TYR A 333 -17.00 -12.66 24.03
C TYR A 333 -18.53 -12.66 24.12
N ASP A 334 -19.14 -13.77 24.51
CA ASP A 334 -20.61 -13.89 24.61
C ASP A 334 -21.20 -12.90 25.63
N GLU A 335 -20.51 -12.66 26.75
CA GLU A 335 -20.89 -11.64 27.74
C GLU A 335 -20.90 -10.23 27.13
N ILE A 336 -19.87 -9.86 26.37
CA ILE A 336 -19.79 -8.58 25.68
C ILE A 336 -20.91 -8.44 24.64
N ILE A 337 -21.12 -9.46 23.79
CA ILE A 337 -22.17 -9.44 22.77
C ILE A 337 -23.55 -9.37 23.40
N ALA A 338 -23.82 -10.11 24.46
CA ALA A 338 -25.10 -10.06 25.16
C ALA A 338 -25.38 -8.67 25.77
N LYS A 339 -24.35 -8.03 26.35
CA LYS A 339 -24.47 -6.73 27.01
C LYS A 339 -24.57 -5.57 26.02
N TYR A 340 -23.80 -5.59 24.93
CA TYR A 340 -23.64 -4.45 24.02
C TYR A 340 -24.26 -4.64 22.64
N GLY A 341 -24.63 -5.87 22.24
CA GLY A 341 -25.08 -6.17 20.87
C GLY A 341 -26.31 -5.40 20.42
N LYS A 342 -27.22 -5.04 21.35
CA LYS A 342 -28.40 -4.22 21.04
C LYS A 342 -28.09 -2.72 21.00
N SER A 343 -27.21 -2.24 21.87
CA SER A 343 -26.92 -0.81 22.03
C SER A 343 -25.80 -0.31 21.11
N HIS A 344 -24.84 -1.18 20.77
CA HIS A 344 -23.67 -0.89 19.95
C HIS A 344 -23.43 -1.98 18.88
N PRO A 345 -24.44 -2.29 18.03
CA PRO A 345 -24.36 -3.43 17.11
C PRO A 345 -23.15 -3.37 16.17
N ASN A 346 -22.80 -2.18 15.67
CA ASN A 346 -21.65 -2.01 14.78
C ASN A 346 -20.31 -2.30 15.48
N LEU A 347 -20.14 -1.86 16.74
CA LEU A 347 -18.93 -2.12 17.51
C LEU A 347 -18.78 -3.61 17.84
N CYS A 348 -19.90 -4.26 18.19
CA CYS A 348 -19.95 -5.71 18.38
C CYS A 348 -19.56 -6.48 17.11
N LYS A 349 -20.00 -6.03 15.92
CA LYS A 349 -19.56 -6.64 14.65
C LYS A 349 -18.05 -6.53 14.41
N ARG A 350 -17.42 -5.42 14.80
CA ARG A 350 -15.95 -5.30 14.71
C ARG A 350 -15.26 -6.32 15.61
N LEU A 351 -15.74 -6.46 16.85
CA LEU A 351 -15.22 -7.47 17.77
C LEU A 351 -15.47 -8.89 17.26
N GLU A 352 -16.64 -9.17 16.71
CA GLU A 352 -17.00 -10.48 16.12
C GLU A 352 -16.01 -10.91 15.05
N TYR A 353 -15.71 -10.02 14.08
CA TYR A 353 -14.68 -10.29 13.09
C TYR A 353 -13.33 -10.62 13.75
N LEU A 354 -12.86 -9.75 14.66
CA LEU A 354 -11.55 -9.90 15.30
C LEU A 354 -11.47 -11.18 16.14
N PHE A 355 -12.53 -11.53 16.86
CA PHE A 355 -12.61 -12.72 17.70
C PHE A 355 -12.42 -13.98 16.87
N PHE A 356 -13.23 -14.17 15.82
CA PHE A 356 -13.14 -15.35 14.96
C PHE A 356 -11.94 -15.32 14.01
N ALA A 357 -11.36 -14.15 13.72
CA ALA A 357 -10.13 -14.04 12.94
C ALA A 357 -8.92 -14.68 13.64
N GLN A 358 -8.91 -14.75 14.98
CA GLN A 358 -7.84 -15.41 15.74
C GLN A 358 -7.78 -16.91 15.45
N GLU A 359 -8.93 -17.58 15.42
CA GLU A 359 -9.01 -19.01 15.09
C GLU A 359 -8.59 -19.26 13.64
N ARG A 360 -9.05 -18.42 12.71
CA ARG A 360 -8.63 -18.46 11.30
C ARG A 360 -7.12 -18.25 11.14
N PHE A 361 -6.53 -17.36 11.95
CA PHE A 361 -5.10 -17.07 11.91
C PHE A 361 -4.26 -18.30 12.26
N GLU A 362 -4.55 -18.99 13.36
CA GLU A 362 -3.79 -20.20 13.73
C GLU A 362 -4.00 -21.33 12.71
N ALA A 363 -5.22 -21.46 12.17
CA ALA A 363 -5.48 -22.39 11.08
C ALA A 363 -4.67 -22.03 9.81
N MET A 364 -4.55 -20.74 9.49
CA MET A 364 -3.78 -20.25 8.33
C MET A 364 -2.30 -20.60 8.48
N VAL A 365 -1.71 -20.32 9.66
CA VAL A 365 -0.31 -20.62 9.96
C VAL A 365 -0.05 -22.13 9.87
N LYS A 366 -0.96 -22.95 10.40
CA LYS A 366 -0.87 -24.41 10.31
C LYS A 366 -0.92 -24.89 8.86
N ALA A 367 -1.93 -24.46 8.10
CA ALA A 367 -2.12 -24.87 6.70
C ALA A 367 -0.93 -24.45 5.82
N TRP A 368 -0.38 -23.25 6.04
CA TRP A 368 0.82 -22.78 5.35
C TRP A 368 2.04 -23.67 5.63
N ARG A 369 2.26 -24.02 6.90
CA ARG A 369 3.35 -24.90 7.33
C ARG A 369 3.24 -26.30 6.73
N GLU A 370 2.02 -26.82 6.62
CA GLU A 370 1.73 -28.15 6.08
C GLU A 370 1.67 -28.18 4.54
N GLY A 371 1.80 -27.03 3.87
CA GLY A 371 1.68 -26.94 2.40
C GLY A 371 0.26 -27.13 1.88
N ASN A 372 -0.76 -27.09 2.74
CA ASN A 372 -2.16 -27.24 2.35
C ASN A 372 -2.72 -25.94 1.77
N ILE A 373 -2.34 -25.63 0.53
CA ILE A 373 -2.71 -24.37 -0.13
C ILE A 373 -4.21 -24.27 -0.42
N ALA A 374 -4.90 -25.41 -0.57
CA ALA A 374 -6.36 -25.41 -0.67
C ALA A 374 -7.01 -24.86 0.60
N GLU A 375 -6.54 -25.27 1.77
CA GLU A 375 -7.02 -24.75 3.05
C GLU A 375 -6.58 -23.29 3.28
N VAL A 376 -5.36 -22.91 2.90
CA VAL A 376 -4.92 -21.50 2.89
C VAL A 376 -5.90 -20.65 2.09
N GLY A 377 -6.25 -21.06 0.87
CA GLY A 377 -7.26 -20.37 0.06
C GLY A 377 -8.64 -20.33 0.72
N ALA A 378 -9.11 -21.45 1.25
CA ALA A 378 -10.41 -21.52 1.92
C ALA A 378 -10.50 -20.60 3.15
N ILE A 379 -9.45 -20.54 3.97
CA ILE A 379 -9.35 -19.60 5.10
C ILE A 379 -9.32 -18.16 4.59
N PHE A 380 -8.50 -17.87 3.58
CA PHE A 380 -8.35 -16.54 3.00
C PHE A 380 -9.70 -16.00 2.48
N ARG A 381 -10.50 -16.84 1.83
CA ARG A 381 -11.87 -16.49 1.40
C ARG A 381 -12.82 -16.28 2.57
N ARG A 382 -12.81 -17.17 3.57
CA ARG A 382 -13.66 -17.03 4.78
C ARG A 382 -13.35 -15.73 5.52
N ASP A 383 -12.08 -15.37 5.63
CA ASP A 383 -11.67 -14.12 6.24
C ASP A 383 -12.15 -12.91 5.42
N GLY A 384 -12.13 -13.00 4.09
CA GLY A 384 -12.70 -11.97 3.21
C GLY A 384 -14.19 -11.72 3.41
N ILE A 385 -14.97 -12.77 3.68
CA ILE A 385 -16.39 -12.62 4.04
C ILE A 385 -16.50 -11.87 5.36
N GLY A 386 -15.68 -12.24 6.34
CA GLY A 386 -15.44 -11.52 7.60
C GLY A 386 -15.24 -10.01 7.43
N LEU A 387 -14.35 -9.66 6.51
CA LEU A 387 -14.01 -8.27 6.19
C LEU A 387 -15.14 -7.49 5.52
N ARG A 388 -16.00 -8.18 4.78
CA ARG A 388 -17.13 -7.59 4.08
C ARG A 388 -18.35 -7.41 4.99
N ASP A 389 -18.73 -8.44 5.74
CA ASP A 389 -20.03 -8.49 6.43
C ASP A 389 -19.94 -7.99 7.88
N GLU A 390 -18.88 -8.39 8.59
CA GLU A 390 -18.63 -8.07 10.00
C GLU A 390 -17.69 -6.88 10.17
N TYR A 391 -16.63 -6.75 9.37
CA TYR A 391 -15.71 -5.60 9.43
C TYR A 391 -16.08 -4.48 8.46
N GLN A 392 -16.88 -4.76 7.43
CA GLN A 392 -17.43 -3.77 6.47
C GLN A 392 -16.39 -2.80 5.91
N ILE A 393 -15.26 -3.32 5.43
CA ILE A 393 -14.20 -2.51 4.81
C ILE A 393 -14.10 -2.73 3.31
N SER A 394 -14.97 -3.54 2.71
CA SER A 394 -14.98 -3.70 1.26
C SER A 394 -15.79 -2.61 0.56
N GLY A 395 -15.71 -2.57 -0.77
CA GLY A 395 -16.44 -1.64 -1.64
C GLY A 395 -16.93 -2.35 -2.91
N PRO A 396 -17.83 -1.75 -3.69
CA PRO A 396 -18.44 -2.41 -4.84
C PRO A 396 -17.41 -2.82 -5.91
N GLU A 397 -16.37 -2.01 -6.14
CA GLU A 397 -15.27 -2.34 -7.05
C GLU A 397 -14.48 -3.57 -6.54
N LEU A 398 -14.12 -3.58 -5.25
CA LEU A 398 -13.42 -4.70 -4.64
C LEU A 398 -14.26 -5.97 -4.69
N GLU A 399 -15.54 -5.90 -4.30
CA GLU A 399 -16.43 -7.05 -4.29
C GLU A 399 -16.72 -7.58 -5.70
N THR A 400 -16.80 -6.71 -6.70
CA THR A 400 -16.92 -7.17 -8.09
C THR A 400 -15.68 -7.93 -8.53
N MET A 401 -14.48 -7.42 -8.20
CA MET A 401 -13.22 -8.11 -8.50
C MET A 401 -13.12 -9.47 -7.79
N VAL A 402 -13.44 -9.51 -6.50
CA VAL A 402 -13.51 -10.72 -5.66
C VAL A 402 -14.51 -11.72 -6.25
N ASN A 403 -15.71 -11.28 -6.61
CA ASN A 403 -16.75 -12.15 -7.17
C ASN A 403 -16.31 -12.73 -8.51
N ILE A 404 -15.69 -11.94 -9.39
CA ILE A 404 -15.13 -12.44 -10.65
C ILE A 404 -14.08 -13.51 -10.37
N ALA A 405 -13.11 -13.24 -9.49
CA ALA A 405 -12.06 -14.21 -9.16
C ALA A 405 -12.65 -15.52 -8.61
N ARG A 406 -13.66 -15.43 -7.74
CA ARG A 406 -14.36 -16.60 -7.16
C ARG A 406 -14.99 -17.52 -8.21
N THR A 407 -15.43 -16.99 -9.35
CA THR A 407 -16.06 -17.81 -10.41
C THR A 407 -15.08 -18.71 -11.16
N ILE A 408 -13.77 -18.52 -10.99
CA ILE A 408 -12.76 -19.18 -11.81
C ILE A 408 -12.34 -20.50 -11.15
N PRO A 409 -12.54 -21.65 -11.83
CA PRO A 409 -12.01 -22.92 -11.36
C PRO A 409 -10.49 -22.83 -11.14
N GLY A 410 -10.05 -23.30 -9.97
CA GLY A 410 -8.65 -23.21 -9.56
C GLY A 410 -8.28 -21.94 -8.78
N VAL A 411 -9.18 -20.96 -8.62
CA VAL A 411 -9.06 -19.94 -7.57
C VAL A 411 -9.50 -20.54 -6.24
N LEU A 412 -8.53 -20.76 -5.37
CA LEU A 412 -8.69 -21.46 -4.08
C LEU A 412 -9.29 -20.51 -3.02
N GLY A 413 -8.95 -19.23 -3.10
CA GLY A 413 -9.52 -18.20 -2.24
C GLY A 413 -9.23 -16.80 -2.74
N GLU A 414 -10.05 -15.85 -2.31
CA GLU A 414 -9.93 -14.44 -2.66
C GLU A 414 -10.52 -13.56 -1.58
N ARG A 415 -9.93 -12.39 -1.36
CA ARG A 415 -10.48 -11.35 -0.47
C ARG A 415 -9.91 -9.98 -0.80
N MET A 416 -10.53 -8.92 -0.32
CA MET A 416 -9.93 -7.59 -0.35
C MET A 416 -8.61 -7.53 0.46
N LEU A 417 -7.70 -6.61 0.12
CA LEU A 417 -6.40 -6.42 0.81
C LEU A 417 -6.22 -5.03 1.46
N GLY A 418 -5.48 -5.01 2.57
CA GLY A 418 -5.10 -3.80 3.29
C GLY A 418 -6.28 -3.06 3.91
N GLY A 419 -6.24 -1.72 3.90
CA GLY A 419 -7.21 -0.88 4.61
C GLY A 419 -8.62 -0.74 4.02
N GLY A 420 -8.97 -1.44 2.93
CA GLY A 420 -10.33 -1.44 2.38
C GLY A 420 -10.74 -0.30 1.43
N ASP A 421 -12.03 -0.23 1.15
CA ASP A 421 -12.81 0.63 0.20
C ASP A 421 -12.45 0.53 -1.28
N LYS A 422 -11.16 0.61 -1.58
CA LYS A 422 -10.60 0.81 -2.92
C LYS A 422 -9.37 -0.07 -3.10
N GLY A 423 -8.54 0.15 -4.11
CA GLY A 423 -7.26 -0.53 -4.26
C GLY A 423 -7.37 -1.95 -4.78
N ALA A 424 -6.84 -2.94 -4.08
CA ALA A 424 -6.68 -4.29 -4.60
C ALA A 424 -7.37 -5.33 -3.74
N SER A 425 -7.85 -6.37 -4.40
CA SER A 425 -8.11 -7.66 -3.78
C SER A 425 -6.94 -8.60 -4.02
N GLY A 426 -6.95 -9.73 -3.34
CA GLY A 426 -5.95 -10.78 -3.43
C GLY A 426 -6.63 -12.09 -3.81
N ALA A 427 -5.89 -12.97 -4.47
CA ALA A 427 -6.32 -14.34 -4.74
C ALA A 427 -5.17 -15.33 -4.54
N ILE A 428 -5.51 -16.50 -4.03
CA ILE A 428 -4.67 -17.70 -3.99
C ILE A 428 -5.22 -18.65 -5.03
N LEU A 429 -4.39 -19.09 -5.98
CA LEU A 429 -4.85 -19.87 -7.12
C LEU A 429 -3.83 -20.93 -7.54
N ARG A 430 -4.32 -21.95 -8.23
CA ARG A 430 -3.47 -22.91 -8.93
C ARG A 430 -2.80 -22.25 -10.15
N PRO A 431 -1.61 -22.68 -10.58
CA PRO A 431 -0.89 -22.06 -11.69
C PRO A 431 -1.65 -22.08 -13.01
N ASP A 432 -2.42 -23.14 -13.27
CA ASP A 432 -3.24 -23.32 -14.47
C ASP A 432 -4.44 -22.36 -14.55
N ALA A 433 -4.91 -21.83 -13.41
CA ALA A 433 -6.01 -20.87 -13.34
C ALA A 433 -5.61 -19.43 -13.70
N GLU A 434 -4.30 -19.12 -13.77
CA GLU A 434 -3.81 -17.75 -13.98
C GLU A 434 -4.39 -17.12 -15.26
N ARG A 435 -4.34 -17.85 -16.39
CA ARG A 435 -4.82 -17.34 -17.67
C ARG A 435 -6.32 -17.05 -17.62
N SER A 436 -7.09 -17.96 -17.05
CA SER A 436 -8.55 -17.82 -16.92
C SER A 436 -8.91 -16.62 -16.03
N LEU A 437 -8.20 -16.44 -14.91
CA LEU A 437 -8.39 -15.28 -14.03
C LEU A 437 -8.10 -13.97 -14.75
N ARG A 438 -6.97 -13.87 -15.47
CA ARG A 438 -6.63 -12.68 -16.25
C ARG A 438 -7.69 -12.35 -17.29
N ASN A 439 -8.18 -13.35 -18.02
CA ASN A 439 -9.22 -13.18 -19.03
C ASN A 439 -10.55 -12.71 -18.43
N ALA A 440 -10.93 -13.29 -17.28
CA ALA A 440 -12.15 -12.94 -16.58
C ALA A 440 -12.11 -11.50 -16.06
N VAL A 441 -10.98 -11.06 -15.50
CA VAL A 441 -10.81 -9.65 -15.08
C VAL A 441 -10.81 -8.72 -16.31
N ASN A 442 -10.06 -9.06 -17.36
CA ASN A 442 -10.01 -8.25 -18.59
C ASN A 442 -11.36 -8.13 -19.31
N THR A 443 -12.28 -9.05 -19.06
CA THR A 443 -13.61 -9.03 -19.68
C THR A 443 -14.67 -8.54 -18.71
N GLY A 444 -14.90 -9.26 -17.61
CA GLY A 444 -15.96 -8.99 -16.65
C GLY A 444 -15.74 -7.67 -15.91
N TYR A 445 -14.55 -7.47 -15.34
CA TYR A 445 -14.31 -6.29 -14.50
C TYR A 445 -14.30 -5.01 -15.34
N LYS A 446 -13.64 -5.03 -16.50
CA LYS A 446 -13.63 -3.90 -17.43
C LYS A 446 -15.02 -3.57 -17.98
N ARG A 447 -15.91 -4.56 -18.13
CA ARG A 447 -17.32 -4.32 -18.51
C ARG A 447 -18.13 -3.71 -17.36
N SER A 448 -17.92 -4.17 -16.13
CA SER A 448 -18.58 -3.62 -14.94
C SER A 448 -18.12 -2.19 -14.62
N TYR A 449 -16.85 -1.86 -14.90
CA TYR A 449 -16.25 -0.56 -14.65
C TYR A 449 -15.43 -0.05 -15.85
N PRO A 450 -16.08 0.37 -16.95
CA PRO A 450 -15.39 0.85 -18.16
C PRO A 450 -14.41 2.01 -17.90
N GLN A 451 -14.73 2.88 -16.93
CA GLN A 451 -13.90 4.01 -16.51
C GLN A 451 -12.60 3.59 -15.80
N LEU A 452 -12.49 2.33 -15.36
CA LEU A 452 -11.31 1.74 -14.72
C LEU A 452 -10.58 0.75 -15.63
N ALA A 453 -11.05 0.54 -16.87
CA ALA A 453 -10.57 -0.49 -17.78
C ALA A 453 -9.06 -0.41 -18.07
N ASP A 454 -8.50 0.80 -18.16
CA ASP A 454 -7.07 1.03 -18.43
C ASP A 454 -6.23 1.09 -17.15
N LYS A 455 -6.87 1.01 -15.99
CA LYS A 455 -6.23 1.15 -14.67
C LYS A 455 -6.22 -0.16 -13.88
N CYS A 456 -7.22 -1.01 -14.06
CA CYS A 456 -7.29 -2.30 -13.39
C CYS A 456 -6.23 -3.26 -13.94
N ALA A 457 -5.69 -4.12 -13.07
CA ALA A 457 -4.64 -5.04 -13.46
C ALA A 457 -4.60 -6.29 -12.57
N VAL A 458 -4.05 -7.38 -13.14
CA VAL A 458 -3.78 -8.62 -12.42
C VAL A 458 -2.27 -8.78 -12.28
N HIS A 459 -1.80 -8.74 -11.04
CA HIS A 459 -0.40 -8.90 -10.68
C HIS A 459 -0.22 -10.24 -10.00
N VAL A 460 0.18 -11.25 -10.76
CA VAL A 460 0.65 -12.51 -10.17
C VAL A 460 2.04 -12.27 -9.59
N VAL A 461 2.21 -12.70 -8.35
CA VAL A 461 3.41 -12.49 -7.55
C VAL A 461 3.85 -13.79 -6.88
N ARG A 462 5.12 -13.86 -6.56
CA ARG A 462 5.74 -14.94 -5.79
C ARG A 462 6.23 -14.43 -4.46
N ALA A 463 6.20 -15.28 -3.44
CA ALA A 463 6.82 -14.97 -2.16
C ALA A 463 8.34 -14.86 -2.33
N CYS A 464 8.96 -13.84 -1.74
CA CYS A 464 10.40 -13.64 -1.81
C CYS A 464 10.94 -12.91 -0.57
N LYS A 465 12.27 -12.81 -0.50
CA LYS A 465 13.01 -11.97 0.44
C LYS A 465 12.63 -10.50 0.30
N GLY A 466 12.59 -9.83 1.45
CA GLY A 466 12.08 -8.47 1.55
C GLY A 466 13.07 -7.38 1.17
N VAL A 467 14.26 -7.38 1.79
CA VAL A 467 15.29 -6.36 1.58
C VAL A 467 16.57 -7.03 1.10
N GLU A 468 17.20 -6.46 0.08
CA GLU A 468 18.45 -6.97 -0.46
C GLU A 468 19.32 -5.87 -1.05
N VAL A 469 20.63 -6.00 -0.84
CA VAL A 469 21.67 -5.17 -1.44
C VAL A 469 22.26 -5.95 -2.61
N LEU A 470 22.32 -5.31 -3.77
CA LEU A 470 22.86 -5.86 -5.00
C LEU A 470 24.18 -5.15 -5.31
N GLU A 471 25.29 -5.84 -5.05
CA GLU A 471 26.63 -5.28 -5.15
C GLU A 471 27.18 -5.37 -6.59
N GLY A 472 28.05 -4.41 -6.96
CA GLY A 472 28.79 -4.45 -8.23
C GLY A 472 27.97 -4.15 -9.49
N LEU A 473 26.75 -3.62 -9.34
CA LEU A 473 25.83 -3.38 -10.46
C LEU A 473 25.87 -1.96 -11.05
N LEU A 474 26.51 -0.98 -10.39
CA LEU A 474 26.51 0.44 -10.78
C LEU A 474 27.83 0.99 -11.31
#